data_AF-A0ABD0P0X3-F1
#
_entry.id   AF-A0ABD0P0X3-F1
#
_cell.length_a   1.000
_cell.length_b   1.000
_cell.length_c   1.000
_cell.angle_alpha   90.00
_cell.angle_beta   90.00
_cell.angle_gamma   90.00
#
_symmetry.space_group_name_H-M   'P 1'
#
loop_
_entity.id
_entity.type
_entity.pdbx_description
1 polymer ?
#
loop_
_entity_poly.entity_id
_entity_poly.type
_entity_poly.pdbx_seq_one_letter_code
_entity_poly.pdbx_strand_id
1 'polypeptide(L)'
;ASLHSVGSVLSQQVEGKEHVIAYASHVLSASERKWSTFDRELYAIVWLVRHFRHYLACHLFTIITDHKPLVGLKKLPLDHDPT
;
A
#
# COMPACT_ATOMS: atom_id res chain seq x y z
N ALA A 1 4.05 -4.59 -8.55
CA ALA A 1 5.21 -4.86 -7.64
C ALA A 1 6.34 -5.66 -8.33
N SER A 2 7.60 -5.55 -7.90
CA SER A 2 8.72 -6.36 -8.44
C SER A 2 8.95 -7.63 -7.61
N LEU A 3 9.66 -8.63 -8.18
CA LEU A 3 9.95 -9.90 -7.51
C LEU A 3 10.75 -9.74 -6.20
N HIS A 4 11.46 -8.62 -6.06
CA HIS A 4 12.44 -8.39 -4.98
C HIS A 4 12.10 -7.22 -4.06
N SER A 5 11.24 -6.30 -4.50
CA SER A 5 10.93 -5.09 -3.76
C SER A 5 9.56 -4.52 -4.13
N VAL A 6 9.00 -3.78 -3.19
CA VAL A 6 7.78 -2.99 -3.37
C VAL A 6 8.16 -1.52 -3.28
N GLY A 7 7.65 -0.74 -4.22
CA GLY A 7 7.86 0.71 -4.29
C GLY A 7 6.53 1.43 -4.11
N SER A 8 6.59 2.63 -3.56
CA SER A 8 5.41 3.42 -3.24
C SER A 8 5.72 4.91 -3.25
N VAL A 9 4.71 5.70 -3.60
CA VAL A 9 4.78 7.16 -3.70
C VAL A 9 3.60 7.74 -2.96
N LEU A 10 3.87 8.71 -2.08
CA LEU A 10 2.86 9.56 -1.48
C LEU A 10 2.82 10.86 -2.28
N SER A 11 1.71 11.11 -2.96
CA SER A 11 1.45 12.35 -3.69
C SER A 11 0.18 13.03 -3.21
N GLN A 12 0.10 14.33 -3.41
CA GLN A 12 -1.08 15.15 -3.13
C GLN A 12 -1.38 16.04 -4.34
N GLN A 13 -2.65 16.24 -4.62
CA GLN A 13 -3.10 17.21 -5.62
C GLN A 13 -3.17 18.61 -4.99
N VAL A 14 -2.36 19.54 -5.50
CA VAL A 14 -2.34 20.95 -5.09
C VAL A 14 -2.54 21.78 -6.36
N GLU A 15 -3.58 22.60 -6.38
CA GLU A 15 -3.95 23.45 -7.54
C GLU A 15 -4.09 22.67 -8.86
N GLY A 16 -4.64 21.44 -8.79
CA GLY A 16 -4.84 20.58 -9.96
C GLY A 16 -3.55 19.94 -10.51
N LYS A 17 -2.43 20.06 -9.78
CA LYS A 17 -1.16 19.41 -10.11
C LYS A 17 -0.78 18.41 -9.03
N GLU A 18 -0.29 17.25 -9.48
CA GLU A 18 0.26 16.25 -8.58
C GLU A 18 1.61 16.72 -8.04
N HIS A 19 1.73 16.77 -6.72
CA HIS A 19 2.97 17.04 -6.01
C HIS A 19 3.35 15.81 -5.20
N VAL A 20 4.56 15.31 -5.42
CA VAL A 20 5.09 14.19 -4.63
C VAL A 20 5.59 14.71 -3.29
N ILE A 21 5.10 14.10 -2.21
CA ILE A 21 5.49 14.39 -0.84
C ILE A 21 6.66 13.50 -0.44
N ALA A 22 6.57 12.20 -0.72
CA ALA A 22 7.57 11.23 -0.30
C ALA A 22 7.60 10.00 -1.19
N TYR A 23 8.78 9.39 -1.28
CA TYR A 23 9.00 8.09 -1.88
C TYR A 23 9.38 7.09 -0.78
N ALA A 24 8.82 5.88 -0.85
CA ALA A 24 9.21 4.81 0.04
C ALA A 24 9.32 3.49 -0.73
N SER A 25 10.28 2.66 -0.33
CA SER A 25 10.44 1.32 -0.89
C SER A 25 10.83 0.34 0.21
N HIS A 26 10.42 -0.91 0.02
CA HIS A 26 10.75 -2.00 0.92
C HIS A 26 11.29 -3.18 0.12
N VAL A 27 12.43 -3.71 0.55
CA VAL A 27 13.02 -4.91 -0.02
C VAL A 27 12.37 -6.12 0.63
N LEU A 28 11.77 -7.00 -0.18
CA LEU A 28 11.11 -8.20 0.31
C LEU A 28 12.15 -9.21 0.80
N SER A 29 11.93 -9.74 2.00
CA SER A 29 12.72 -10.83 2.57
C SER A 29 12.54 -12.13 1.79
N ALA A 30 13.40 -13.12 2.04
CA ALA A 30 13.37 -14.40 1.31
C ALA A 30 12.03 -15.14 1.41
N SER A 31 11.31 -14.97 2.52
CA SER A 31 9.97 -15.54 2.72
C SER A 31 8.92 -14.75 1.95
N GLU A 32 8.99 -13.42 1.99
CA GLU A 32 8.03 -12.53 1.33
C GLU A 32 8.11 -12.60 -0.20
N ARG A 33 9.30 -12.91 -0.73
CA ARG A 33 9.49 -13.14 -2.18
C ARG A 33 8.78 -14.39 -2.70
N LYS A 34 8.46 -15.37 -1.83
CA LYS A 34 7.74 -16.59 -2.18
C LYS A 34 6.22 -16.40 -2.22
N TRP A 35 5.72 -15.27 -1.71
CA TRP A 35 4.31 -14.96 -1.74
C TRP A 35 3.78 -14.75 -3.16
N SER A 36 2.49 -14.98 -3.34
CA SER A 36 1.83 -14.72 -4.62
C SER A 36 1.93 -13.22 -4.98
N THR A 37 1.70 -12.88 -6.25
CA THR A 37 1.66 -11.47 -6.68
C THR A 37 0.61 -10.68 -5.90
N PHE A 38 -0.56 -11.28 -5.68
CA PHE A 38 -1.66 -10.70 -4.93
C PHE A 38 -1.26 -10.38 -3.47
N ASP A 39 -0.66 -11.36 -2.77
CA ASP A 39 -0.25 -11.18 -1.37
C ASP A 39 0.82 -10.10 -1.22
N ARG A 40 1.76 -10.01 -2.18
CA ARG A 40 2.82 -8.99 -2.17
C ARG A 40 2.29 -7.59 -2.38
N GLU A 41 1.26 -7.43 -3.20
CA GLU A 41 0.64 -6.13 -3.44
C GLU A 41 -0.28 -5.72 -2.30
N LEU A 42 -1.02 -6.66 -1.70
CA LEU A 42 -1.75 -6.41 -0.46
C LEU A 42 -0.79 -6.00 0.67
N TYR A 43 0.31 -6.73 0.83
CA TYR A 43 1.35 -6.38 1.79
C TYR A 43 1.95 -5.00 1.49
N ALA A 44 2.23 -4.68 0.23
CA ALA A 44 2.74 -3.36 -0.16
C ALA A 44 1.81 -2.23 0.30
N ILE A 45 0.49 -2.40 0.16
CA ILE A 45 -0.50 -1.41 0.62
C ILE A 45 -0.49 -1.29 2.14
N VAL A 46 -0.54 -2.41 2.86
CA VAL A 46 -0.54 -2.40 4.34
C VAL A 46 0.74 -1.77 4.86
N TRP A 47 1.88 -2.15 4.29
CA TRP A 47 3.19 -1.59 4.63
C TRP A 47 3.24 -0.08 4.36
N LEU A 48 2.75 0.34 3.18
CA LEU A 48 2.68 1.74 2.78
C LEU A 48 1.87 2.59 3.75
N VAL A 49 0.67 2.15 4.10
CA VAL A 49 -0.23 2.86 5.02
C VAL A 49 0.40 2.97 6.41
N ARG A 50 1.10 1.93 6.86
CA ARG A 50 1.84 1.96 8.13
C ARG A 50 3.04 2.90 8.07
N HIS A 51 3.78 2.90 6.96
CA HIS A 51 4.96 3.76 6.78
C HIS A 51 4.58 5.24 6.77
N PHE A 52 3.53 5.62 6.03
CA PHE A 52 3.02 6.99 5.97
C PHE A 52 1.91 7.28 6.98
N ARG A 53 1.79 6.49 8.06
CA ARG A 53 0.74 6.70 9.09
C ARG A 53 0.70 8.14 9.60
N HIS A 54 1.86 8.77 9.75
CA HIS A 54 1.97 10.17 10.21
C HIS A 54 1.37 11.19 9.22
N TYR A 55 1.34 10.88 7.92
CA TYR A 55 0.66 11.69 6.91
C TYR A 55 -0.81 11.30 6.73
N LEU A 56 -1.15 10.01 6.86
CA LEU A 56 -2.45 9.47 6.48
C LEU A 56 -3.47 9.38 7.63
N ALA A 57 -3.03 9.32 8.89
CA ALA A 57 -3.90 8.97 10.02
C ALA A 57 -5.10 9.92 10.24
N CYS A 58 -5.00 11.17 9.78
CA CYS A 58 -6.04 12.17 9.97
C CYS A 58 -6.68 12.63 8.65
N HIS A 59 -6.44 11.93 7.54
CA HIS A 59 -6.93 12.38 6.24
C HIS A 59 -7.54 11.24 5.43
N LEU A 60 -8.53 11.58 4.60
CA LEU A 60 -9.04 10.66 3.59
C LEU A 60 -8.01 10.61 2.47
N PHE A 61 -7.63 9.40 2.08
CA PHE A 61 -6.66 9.18 1.03
C PHE A 61 -7.15 8.11 0.06
N THR A 62 -6.67 8.18 -1.17
CA THR A 62 -6.97 7.22 -2.22
C THR A 62 -5.72 6.39 -2.47
N ILE A 63 -5.86 5.07 -2.41
CA ILE A 63 -4.80 4.15 -2.80
C ILE A 63 -4.91 3.88 -4.30
N ILE A 64 -3.84 4.15 -5.04
CA ILE A 64 -3.71 3.79 -6.46
C ILE A 64 -2.75 2.60 -6.54
N THR A 65 -3.24 1.48 -7.08
CA THR A 65 -2.45 0.26 -7.30
C THR A 65 -2.61 -0.21 -8.74
N ASP A 66 -1.54 -0.76 -9.30
CA ASP A 66 -1.48 -1.38 -10.62
C ASP A 66 -2.23 -2.72 -10.70
N HIS A 67 -2.67 -3.28 -9.56
CA HIS A 67 -3.31 -4.60 -9.51
C HIS A 67 -4.82 -4.54 -9.29
N LYS A 68 -5.57 -4.88 -10.35
CA LYS A 68 -7.04 -4.90 -10.43
C LYS A 68 -7.79 -5.77 -9.39
N PRO A 69 -7.31 -6.95 -8.94
CA PRO A 69 -8.11 -7.78 -8.04
C PRO A 69 -8.20 -7.27 -6.59
N LEU A 70 -7.41 -6.26 -6.19
CA LEU A 70 -7.54 -5.60 -4.88
C LEU A 70 -8.82 -4.76 -4.75
N VAL A 71 -9.51 -4.47 -5.86
CA VAL A 71 -10.85 -3.83 -5.86
C VAL A 71 -11.89 -4.71 -5.16
N GLY A 72 -11.65 -6.03 -5.05
CA GLY A 72 -12.51 -7.00 -4.37
C GLY A 72 -12.39 -7.03 -2.83
N LEU A 73 -11.41 -6.33 -2.23
CA LEU A 73 -11.17 -6.35 -0.77
C LEU A 73 -12.29 -5.67 0.05
N LYS A 74 -13.28 -5.04 -0.60
CA LYS A 74 -14.43 -4.37 0.04
C LYS A 74 -15.28 -5.26 0.97
N LYS A 75 -15.04 -6.57 1.05
CA LYS A 75 -15.86 -7.55 1.78
C LYS A 75 -15.10 -8.41 2.79
N LEU A 76 -14.03 -7.90 3.41
CA LEU A 76 -13.51 -8.55 4.60
C LEU A 76 -14.23 -7.97 5.83
N PRO A 77 -15.16 -8.73 6.46
CA PRO A 77 -15.64 -8.36 7.79
C PRO A 77 -14.43 -8.33 8.73
N LEU A 78 -14.20 -7.18 9.38
CA LEU A 78 -13.12 -6.98 10.34
C LEU A 78 -13.52 -7.56 11.72
N ASP A 79 -14.20 -8.70 11.73
CA ASP A 79 -14.95 -9.18 12.90
C ASP A 79 -14.15 -10.16 13.77
N HIS A 80 -12.82 -10.18 13.65
CA HIS A 80 -11.98 -10.95 14.58
C HIS A 80 -10.55 -10.41 14.63
N ASP A 81 -10.33 -9.36 15.43
CA ASP A 81 -8.99 -9.01 15.92
C ASP A 81 -8.84 -9.62 17.33
N PRO A 82 -8.02 -10.67 17.55
CA PRO A 82 -7.71 -11.19 18.87
C PRO A 82 -6.45 -10.51 19.42
N THR A 83 -6.49 -9.17 19.56
CA THR A 83 -5.48 -8.42 20.30
C THR A 83 -6.11 -7.38 21.21
#